data_AF-A0A952WRQ6-F1
#
_entry.id   AF-A0A952WRQ6-F1
#
_cell.length_a   1.000
_cell.length_b   1.000
_cell.length_c   1.000
_cell.angle_alpha   90.00
_cell.angle_beta   90.00
_cell.angle_gamma   90.00
#
_symmetry.space_group_name_H-M   'P 1'
#
loop_
_entity.id
_entity.type
_entity.pdbx_description
1 polymer ?
#
loop_
_entity_poly.entity_id
_entity_poly.type
_entity_poly.pdbx_seq_one_letter_code
_entity_poly.pdbx_strand_id
1 'polypeptide(L)'
;MKPARAFSPASEQFKQGQITPGWEDAQAGRVQITTNGHDGAAWWSPNGGEIRFVDGEKQVVSVGVKTEPILSVSMPKVLYSIKNLKTRNSSWAPDGRLMVILRGENELATHIDLVINFADEIQAKMGAAR
;
A
#
# COMPACT_ATOMS: atom_id res chain seq x y z
N MET A 1 -10.34 34.80 31.47
CA MET A 1 -11.32 34.03 30.68
C MET A 1 -10.56 33.23 29.62
N LYS A 2 -10.63 31.89 29.68
CA LYS A 2 -10.11 31.00 28.62
C LYS A 2 -11.19 30.82 27.54
N PRO A 3 -10.88 30.80 26.23
CA PRO A 3 -11.84 30.32 25.26
C PRO A 3 -11.88 28.78 25.30
N ALA A 4 -13.10 28.26 25.30
CA ALA A 4 -13.40 26.84 25.29
C ALA A 4 -12.97 26.20 23.95
N ARG A 5 -12.24 25.07 24.02
CA ARG A 5 -12.09 24.17 22.88
C ARG A 5 -13.45 23.52 22.64
N ALA A 6 -14.12 23.91 21.56
CA ALA A 6 -15.22 23.14 21.02
C ALA A 6 -14.66 21.84 20.45
N PHE A 7 -14.80 20.74 21.20
CA PHE A 7 -14.82 19.42 20.62
C PHE A 7 -16.15 19.28 19.88
N SER A 8 -16.10 19.12 18.55
CA SER A 8 -17.25 18.70 17.75
C SER A 8 -16.90 17.37 17.09
N PRO A 9 -17.84 16.41 17.02
CA PRO A 9 -17.52 15.00 17.08
C PRO A 9 -17.23 14.42 15.70
N ALA A 10 -16.11 13.71 15.58
CA ALA A 10 -15.73 12.92 14.41
C ALA A 10 -16.56 11.62 14.26
N SER A 11 -17.82 11.59 14.70
CA SER A 11 -18.61 10.35 14.77
C SER A 11 -19.78 10.26 13.79
N GLU A 12 -19.98 11.23 12.89
CA GLU A 12 -21.15 11.23 11.97
C GLU A 12 -20.83 11.27 10.47
N GLN A 13 -19.59 11.03 10.04
CA GLN A 13 -19.26 11.01 8.60
C GLN A 13 -19.30 9.62 7.94
N PHE A 14 -19.76 8.58 8.65
CA PHE A 14 -19.85 7.21 8.13
C PHE A 14 -21.14 6.94 7.33
N LYS A 15 -21.54 7.82 6.40
CA LYS A 15 -22.64 7.52 5.47
C LYS A 15 -22.51 8.25 4.13
N GLN A 16 -21.49 7.98 3.32
CA GLN A 16 -21.64 8.15 1.85
C GLN A 16 -20.48 7.61 0.98
N GLY A 17 -19.54 6.83 1.51
CA GLY A 17 -18.40 6.35 0.69
C GLY A 17 -17.45 7.46 0.24
N GLN A 18 -17.53 8.66 0.82
CA GLN A 18 -16.57 9.73 0.59
C GLN A 18 -15.32 9.49 1.44
N ILE A 19 -14.18 9.35 0.76
CA ILE A 19 -12.88 9.22 1.37
C ILE A 19 -12.40 10.64 1.70
N THR A 20 -12.33 11.00 2.97
CA THR A 20 -11.88 12.35 3.38
C THR A 20 -10.41 12.28 3.77
N PRO A 21 -9.49 12.90 3.01
CA PRO A 21 -8.08 12.94 3.37
C PRO A 21 -7.86 13.69 4.70
N GLY A 22 -6.74 13.40 5.37
CA GLY A 22 -6.28 14.20 6.50
C GLY A 22 -6.11 15.67 6.11
N TRP A 23 -6.16 16.59 7.08
CA TRP A 23 -6.17 18.03 6.78
C TRP A 23 -4.94 18.50 5.98
N GLU A 24 -3.75 17.95 6.25
CA GLU A 24 -2.52 18.26 5.51
C GLU A 24 -2.57 17.74 4.07
N ASP A 25 -3.13 16.55 3.88
CA ASP A 25 -3.30 15.93 2.56
C ASP A 25 -4.30 16.72 1.73
N ALA A 26 -5.43 17.12 2.32
CA ALA A 26 -6.43 17.95 1.67
C ALA A 26 -5.85 19.31 1.26
N GLN A 27 -5.07 19.96 2.13
CA GLN A 27 -4.40 21.22 1.81
C GLN A 27 -3.35 21.09 0.70
N ALA A 28 -2.67 19.94 0.64
CA ALA A 28 -1.72 19.61 -0.42
C ALA A 28 -2.39 19.08 -1.71
N GLY A 29 -3.72 18.97 -1.75
CA GLY A 29 -4.46 18.41 -2.89
C GLY A 29 -4.28 16.91 -3.09
N ARG A 30 -3.80 16.18 -2.07
CA ARG A 30 -3.67 14.72 -2.10
C ARG A 30 -5.02 14.05 -1.87
N VAL A 31 -5.34 13.08 -2.71
CA VAL A 31 -6.60 12.33 -2.66
C VAL A 31 -6.32 10.94 -2.10
N GLN A 32 -7.02 10.57 -1.03
CA GLN A 32 -6.96 9.22 -0.50
C GLN A 32 -7.77 8.26 -1.39
N ILE A 33 -7.14 7.18 -1.81
CA ILE A 33 -7.72 6.18 -2.72
C ILE A 33 -8.16 4.91 -1.98
N THR A 34 -7.41 4.54 -0.95
CA THR A 34 -7.61 3.30 -0.20
C THR A 34 -8.52 3.52 1.01
N THR A 35 -9.50 2.65 1.24
CA THR A 35 -10.36 2.68 2.44
C THR A 35 -9.93 1.66 3.50
N ASN A 36 -9.41 0.50 3.07
CA ASN A 36 -9.00 -0.62 3.95
C ASN A 36 -7.46 -0.79 3.97
N GLY A 37 -6.73 0.32 3.82
CA GLY A 37 -5.28 0.30 3.68
C GLY A 37 -4.79 -0.29 2.35
N HIS A 38 -3.48 -0.52 2.26
CA HIS A 38 -2.83 -1.21 1.15
C HIS A 38 -1.74 -2.16 1.67
N ASP A 39 -1.41 -3.16 0.87
CA ASP A 39 -0.35 -4.13 1.09
C ASP A 39 0.61 -4.15 -0.10
N GLY A 40 1.84 -3.70 0.12
CA GLY A 40 2.89 -3.62 -0.91
C GLY A 40 2.70 -2.48 -1.91
N ALA A 41 3.25 -2.64 -3.12
CA ALA A 41 3.16 -1.60 -4.15
C ALA A 41 1.82 -1.63 -4.89
N ALA A 42 1.34 -0.46 -5.30
CA ALA A 42 0.25 -0.33 -6.26
C ALA A 42 0.80 -0.38 -7.70
N TRP A 43 -0.04 -0.77 -8.65
CA TRP A 43 0.21 -0.67 -10.07
C TRP A 43 -0.61 0.47 -10.66
N TRP A 44 0.07 1.30 -11.47
CA TRP A 44 -0.58 2.26 -12.34
C TRP A 44 -0.69 1.69 -13.74
N SER A 45 -1.85 1.85 -14.37
CA SER A 45 -1.97 1.55 -15.78
C SER A 45 -1.05 2.46 -16.59
N PRO A 46 -0.46 1.97 -17.70
CA PRO A 46 0.41 2.78 -18.55
C PRO A 46 -0.23 4.07 -19.08
N ASN A 47 -1.56 4.08 -19.21
CA ASN A 47 -2.33 5.26 -19.64
C ASN A 47 -2.78 6.17 -18.48
N GLY A 48 -2.43 5.86 -17.23
CA GLY A 48 -2.80 6.64 -16.05
C GLY A 48 -4.27 6.59 -15.64
N GLY A 49 -5.10 5.82 -16.36
CA GLY A 49 -6.55 5.75 -16.13
C GLY A 49 -7.02 4.76 -15.07
N GLU A 50 -6.12 3.95 -14.51
CA GLU A 50 -6.43 2.92 -13.52
C GLU A 50 -5.28 2.76 -12.53
N ILE A 51 -5.64 2.55 -11.27
CA ILE A 51 -4.74 2.06 -10.23
C ILE A 51 -5.26 0.71 -9.74
N ARG A 52 -4.38 -0.27 -9.57
CA ARG A 52 -4.65 -1.52 -8.87
C ARG A 52 -3.76 -1.67 -7.66
N PHE A 53 -4.29 -2.23 -6.59
CA PHE A 53 -3.54 -2.52 -5.38
C PHE A 53 -4.11 -3.74 -4.66
N VAL A 54 -3.33 -4.30 -3.74
CA VAL A 54 -3.81 -5.27 -2.77
C VAL A 54 -4.19 -4.52 -1.50
N ASP A 55 -5.39 -4.73 -0.97
CA ASP A 55 -5.82 -4.10 0.28
C ASP A 55 -5.40 -4.92 1.52
N GLY A 56 -5.68 -4.40 2.72
CA GLY A 56 -5.36 -5.08 3.98
C GLY A 56 -6.03 -6.45 4.15
N GLU A 57 -7.14 -6.71 3.45
CA GLU A 57 -7.87 -7.98 3.46
C GLU A 57 -7.46 -8.93 2.34
N LYS A 58 -6.33 -8.62 1.68
CA LYS A 58 -5.77 -9.39 0.56
C LYS A 58 -6.72 -9.46 -0.63
N GLN A 59 -7.50 -8.41 -0.86
CA GLN A 59 -8.30 -8.23 -2.08
C GLN A 59 -7.48 -7.46 -3.11
N VAL A 60 -7.53 -7.90 -4.37
CA VAL A 60 -7.09 -7.07 -5.48
C VAL A 60 -8.20 -6.10 -5.83
N VAL A 61 -7.90 -4.82 -5.75
CA VAL A 61 -8.82 -3.71 -5.94
C VAL A 61 -8.38 -2.87 -7.13
N SER A 62 -9.36 -2.36 -7.89
CA SER A 62 -9.17 -1.46 -9.02
C SER A 62 -9.91 -0.14 -8.76
N VAL A 63 -9.27 0.97 -9.12
CA VAL A 63 -9.81 2.33 -9.07
C VAL A 63 -9.56 3.01 -10.41
N GLY A 64 -10.61 3.53 -11.03
CA GLY A 64 -10.48 4.38 -12.21
C GLY A 64 -10.02 5.77 -11.82
N VAL A 65 -9.14 6.36 -12.63
CA VAL A 65 -8.55 7.69 -12.41
C VAL A 65 -8.80 8.56 -13.63
N LYS A 66 -9.19 9.81 -13.39
CA LYS A 66 -9.18 10.89 -14.37
C LYS A 66 -8.39 12.05 -13.79
N THR A 67 -7.37 12.51 -14.50
CA THR A 67 -6.50 13.61 -14.05
C THR A 67 -6.97 14.98 -14.52
N GLU A 68 -7.78 15.03 -15.59
CA GLU A 68 -8.22 16.26 -16.24
C GLU A 68 -9.74 16.35 -16.39
N PRO A 69 -10.32 17.57 -16.33
CA PRO A 69 -9.67 18.83 -15.93
C PRO A 69 -9.40 18.91 -14.42
N ILE A 70 -10.00 18.01 -13.63
CA ILE A 70 -9.85 17.92 -12.17
C ILE A 70 -9.61 16.45 -11.84
N LEU A 71 -8.68 16.18 -10.92
CA LEU A 71 -8.43 14.84 -10.42
C LEU A 71 -9.72 14.26 -9.82
N SER A 72 -10.15 13.12 -10.35
CA SER A 72 -11.28 12.35 -9.82
C SER A 72 -10.94 10.86 -9.85
N VAL A 73 -11.43 10.16 -8.83
CA VAL A 73 -11.23 8.73 -8.65
C VAL A 73 -12.57 8.03 -8.50
N SER A 74 -12.71 6.84 -9.07
CA SER A 74 -13.92 6.03 -8.91
C SER A 74 -14.00 5.41 -7.52
N MET A 75 -15.16 4.87 -7.17
CA MET A 75 -15.25 3.96 -6.02
C MET A 75 -14.34 2.74 -6.24
N PRO A 76 -13.65 2.24 -5.20
CA PRO A 76 -12.85 1.03 -5.30
C PRO A 76 -13.70 -0.19 -5.66
N LYS A 77 -13.26 -0.92 -6.69
CA LYS A 77 -13.89 -2.15 -7.17
C LYS A 77 -13.00 -3.34 -6.85
N VAL A 78 -13.50 -4.27 -6.04
CA VAL A 78 -12.83 -5.56 -5.82
C VAL A 78 -12.89 -6.38 -7.11
N LEU A 79 -11.74 -6.88 -7.56
CA LEU A 79 -11.61 -7.76 -8.71
C LEU A 79 -11.62 -9.24 -8.28
N TYR A 80 -10.81 -9.60 -7.28
CA TYR A 80 -10.70 -10.96 -6.74
C TYR A 80 -9.92 -10.96 -5.42
N SER A 81 -10.03 -12.04 -4.65
CA SER A 81 -9.29 -12.26 -3.39
C SER A 81 -8.08 -13.17 -3.60
N ILE A 82 -6.95 -12.84 -2.97
CA ILE A 82 -5.78 -13.72 -2.88
C ILE A 82 -5.55 -14.24 -1.45
N LYS A 83 -6.48 -13.99 -0.51
CA LYS A 83 -6.37 -14.32 0.92
C LYS A 83 -6.01 -15.78 1.19
N ASN A 84 -6.52 -16.69 0.36
CA ASN A 84 -6.36 -18.14 0.55
C ASN A 84 -5.16 -18.75 -0.19
N LEU A 85 -4.39 -17.96 -0.95
CA LEU A 85 -3.30 -18.47 -1.78
C LEU A 85 -1.99 -18.71 -1.01
N LYS A 86 -1.94 -18.43 0.30
CA LYS A 86 -0.71 -18.54 1.14
C LYS A 86 0.49 -17.84 0.47
N THR A 87 0.31 -16.60 0.02
CA THR A 87 1.35 -15.87 -0.72
C THR A 87 2.54 -15.51 0.17
N ARG A 88 3.74 -15.63 -0.40
CA ARG A 88 5.02 -15.20 0.17
C ARG A 88 5.36 -13.78 -0.26
N ASN A 89 5.13 -13.48 -1.53
CA ASN A 89 5.35 -12.18 -2.13
C ASN A 89 4.47 -12.03 -3.39
N SER A 90 4.39 -10.83 -3.92
CA SER A 90 3.72 -10.54 -5.18
C SER A 90 4.38 -9.37 -5.91
N SER A 91 4.18 -9.31 -7.22
CA SER A 91 4.64 -8.21 -8.06
C SER A 91 3.66 -7.98 -9.20
N TRP A 92 3.46 -6.72 -9.56
CA TRP A 92 2.64 -6.36 -10.71
C TRP A 92 3.43 -6.51 -12.02
N ALA A 93 2.83 -7.15 -13.00
CA ALA A 93 3.31 -7.12 -14.37
C ALA A 93 2.96 -5.78 -15.05
N PRO A 94 3.66 -5.38 -16.12
CA PRO A 94 3.36 -4.13 -16.84
C PRO A 94 1.92 -4.02 -17.36
N ASP A 95 1.27 -5.16 -17.62
CA ASP A 95 -0.13 -5.25 -18.07
C ASP A 95 -1.17 -5.24 -16.93
N GLY A 96 -0.72 -5.10 -15.68
CA GLY A 96 -1.57 -5.04 -14.51
C GLY A 96 -2.08 -6.39 -14.01
N ARG A 97 -1.54 -7.50 -14.53
CA ARG A 97 -1.70 -8.82 -13.88
C ARG A 97 -0.82 -8.90 -12.64
N LEU A 98 -1.31 -9.61 -11.63
CA LEU A 98 -0.56 -9.88 -10.41
C LEU A 98 0.18 -11.21 -10.55
N MET A 99 1.50 -11.18 -10.46
CA MET A 99 2.30 -12.38 -10.23
C MET A 99 2.39 -12.60 -8.72
N VAL A 100 2.13 -13.84 -8.29
CA VAL A 100 2.19 -14.23 -6.88
C VAL A 100 3.20 -15.36 -6.69
N ILE A 101 4.00 -15.27 -5.64
CA ILE A 101 4.83 -16.37 -5.17
C ILE A 101 4.06 -17.04 -4.03
N LEU A 102 3.75 -18.32 -4.19
CA LEU A 102 3.03 -19.10 -3.19
C LEU A 102 4.03 -19.73 -2.22
N ARG A 103 3.63 -19.89 -0.96
CA ARG A 103 4.38 -20.70 -0.01
C ARG A 103 4.30 -22.17 -0.41
N GLY A 104 5.44 -22.87 -0.42
CA GLY A 104 5.46 -24.31 -0.63
C GLY A 104 4.77 -25.08 0.50
N GLU A 105 4.20 -26.25 0.20
CA GLU A 105 3.42 -27.06 1.17
C GLU A 105 4.23 -27.42 2.43
N ASN A 106 5.56 -27.57 2.31
CA ASN A 106 6.49 -27.87 3.40
C ASN A 106 7.56 -26.78 3.60
N GLU A 107 7.29 -25.55 3.15
CA GLU A 107 8.22 -24.43 3.34
C GLU A 107 8.17 -23.95 4.80
N LEU A 108 9.06 -24.52 5.62
CA LEU A 108 9.33 -24.09 6.99
C LEU A 108 10.65 -23.33 7.01
N ALA A 109 10.73 -22.28 7.83
CA ALA A 109 12.02 -21.69 8.17
C ALA A 109 12.82 -22.73 8.95
N THR A 110 13.87 -23.28 8.34
CA THR A 110 14.65 -24.39 8.94
C THR A 110 15.84 -23.92 9.74
N HIS A 111 16.27 -22.67 9.55
CA HIS A 111 17.42 -22.06 10.24
C HIS A 111 17.29 -20.54 10.24
N ILE A 112 18.00 -19.91 11.16
CA ILE A 112 18.20 -18.46 11.22
C ILE A 112 19.70 -18.24 11.12
N ASP A 113 20.14 -17.52 10.09
CA ASP A 113 21.52 -17.07 10.01
C ASP A 113 21.65 -15.73 10.74
N LEU A 114 22.49 -15.71 11.78
CA LEU A 114 22.82 -14.51 12.51
C LEU A 114 24.27 -14.12 12.21
N VAL A 115 24.44 -12.99 11.52
CA VAL A 115 25.78 -12.42 11.27
C VAL A 115 26.08 -11.39 12.35
N ILE A 116 27.08 -11.68 13.18
CA ILE A 116 27.52 -10.82 14.27
C ILE A 116 28.76 -10.05 13.80
N ASN A 117 28.94 -8.81 14.25
CA ASN A 117 30.08 -7.94 13.91
C ASN A 117 30.22 -7.61 12.42
N PHE A 118 29.13 -7.69 11.64
CA PHE A 118 29.14 -7.41 10.20
C PHE A 118 29.72 -6.03 9.85
N ALA A 119 29.39 -5.00 10.64
CA ALA A 119 29.88 -3.64 10.40
C ALA A 119 31.41 -3.54 10.55
N ASP A 120 31.98 -4.16 11.59
CA ASP A 120 33.43 -4.18 11.83
C ASP A 120 34.15 -4.97 10.73
N GLU A 121 33.57 -6.09 10.29
CA GLU A 121 34.12 -6.91 9.20
C GLU A 121 34.16 -6.14 7.87
N ILE A 122 33.08 -5.40 7.53
CA ILE A 122 33.04 -4.56 6.33
C ILE A 122 34.06 -3.43 6.41
N GLN A 123 34.19 -2.77 7.57
CA GLN A 123 35.18 -1.69 7.75
C GLN A 123 36.62 -2.21 7.61
N ALA A 124 36.95 -3.35 8.21
CA ALA A 124 38.26 -3.96 8.08
C ALA A 124 38.59 -4.30 6.62
N LYS A 125 37.63 -4.87 5.88
CA LYS A 125 37.80 -5.23 4.47
C LYS A 125 37.90 -4.03 3.54
N MET A 126 37.10 -2.98 3.77
CA MET A 126 37.17 -1.76 2.96
C MET A 126 38.37 -0.88 3.29
N GLY A 127 38.84 -0.90 4.55
CA GLY A 127 40.06 -0.19 4.97
C GLY A 127 41.34 -0.84 4.45
N ALA A 128 41.36 -2.17 4.30
CA ALA A 128 42.48 -2.92 3.74
C ALA A 128 42.60 -2.83 2.20
N ALA A 129 41.60 -2.24 1.53
CA ALA A 129 41.57 -2.04 0.08
C ALA A 129 42.08 -0.64 -0.37
N ARG A 130 42.77 0.08 0.52
CA ARG A 130 43.46 1.36 0.23
C ARG A 130 44.97 1.21 0.25
#